data_AF-A0A5R9G2Z7-F1
#
_entry.id   AF-A0A5R9G2Z7-F1
#
_cell.length_a   1.000
_cell.length_b   1.000
_cell.length_c   1.000
_cell.angle_alpha   90.00
_cell.angle_beta   90.00
_cell.angle_gamma   90.00
#
_symmetry.space_group_name_H-M   'P 1'
#
loop_
_entity.id
_entity.type
_entity.pdbx_description
1 polymer ?
#
loop_
_entity_poly.entity_id
_entity_poly.type
_entity_poly.pdbx_seq_one_letter_code
_entity_poly.pdbx_strand_id
1 'polypeptide(L)'
;MVNRDVRLEMFADVNFAGRRIQLRRGGVAIRDARALGFNGQLSSFRLRNVVNSRLVTLLLFSRTDFRGTMRVFRGNTNVADLADYNDRMSSLIVVGRRLTDAQIETIRSTRVPPQNILQILQ
;
A
#
# COMPACT_ATOMS: atom_id res chain seq x y z
N MET A 1 -10.90 -14.78 -10.64
CA MET A 1 -10.47 -13.37 -10.79
C MET A 1 -9.43 -13.07 -9.73
N VAL A 2 -8.22 -12.67 -10.14
CA VAL A 2 -7.14 -12.23 -9.25
C VAL A 2 -7.54 -10.88 -8.64
N ASN A 3 -7.02 -10.52 -7.45
CA ASN A 3 -7.25 -9.20 -6.84
C ASN A 3 -8.73 -8.96 -6.47
N ARG A 4 -9.28 -9.69 -5.49
CA ARG A 4 -10.68 -9.55 -5.04
C ARG A 4 -10.81 -8.74 -3.76
N ASP A 5 -11.77 -7.81 -3.75
CA ASP A 5 -12.23 -6.92 -2.64
C ASP A 5 -11.20 -6.70 -1.52
N VAL A 6 -10.15 -5.95 -1.88
CA VAL A 6 -9.18 -5.39 -0.94
C VAL A 6 -9.65 -4.02 -0.46
N ARG A 7 -9.56 -3.82 0.84
CA ARG A 7 -9.86 -2.59 1.56
C ARG A 7 -8.60 -2.13 2.26
N LEU A 8 -8.12 -0.96 1.87
CA LEU A 8 -7.04 -0.25 2.54
C LEU A 8 -7.60 1.05 3.08
N GLU A 9 -7.54 1.21 4.40
CA GLU A 9 -7.79 2.47 5.09
C GLU A 9 -6.47 3.01 5.59
N MET A 10 -6.13 4.23 5.19
CA MET A 10 -4.90 4.95 5.55
C MET A 10 -5.27 6.16 6.39
N PHE A 11 -4.53 6.40 7.46
CA PHE A 11 -4.81 7.42 8.46
C PHE A 11 -3.57 8.29 8.66
N ALA A 12 -3.81 9.60 8.79
CA ALA A 12 -2.73 10.58 8.90
C ALA A 12 -2.02 10.50 10.26
N ASP A 13 -2.78 10.14 11.29
CA ASP A 13 -2.26 10.03 12.64
C ASP A 13 -2.15 8.56 13.06
N VAL A 14 -1.46 8.33 14.17
CA VAL A 14 -1.43 7.01 14.84
C VAL A 14 -2.82 6.64 15.38
N ASN A 15 -2.99 5.38 15.75
CA ASN A 15 -4.21 4.81 16.33
C ASN A 15 -5.47 4.98 15.46
N PHE A 16 -5.30 5.00 14.13
CA PHE A 16 -6.39 5.11 13.16
C PHE A 16 -7.17 6.43 13.24
N ALA A 17 -6.47 7.54 13.51
CA ALA A 17 -7.05 8.86 13.68
C ALA A 17 -6.68 9.84 12.55
N GLY A 18 -7.25 11.04 12.63
CA GLY A 18 -6.97 12.13 11.70
C GLY A 18 -7.59 11.93 10.32
N ARG A 19 -6.98 12.57 9.32
CA ARG A 19 -7.43 12.48 7.93
C ARG A 19 -7.34 11.04 7.44
N ARG A 20 -8.40 10.55 6.79
CA ARG A 20 -8.50 9.18 6.27
C ARG A 20 -8.65 9.14 4.75
N ILE A 21 -7.89 8.26 4.10
CA ILE A 21 -8.11 7.82 2.72
C ILE A 21 -8.53 6.36 2.72
N GLN A 22 -9.53 6.02 1.90
CA GLN A 22 -10.00 4.64 1.75
C GLN A 22 -9.96 4.19 0.30
N LEU A 23 -9.28 3.06 0.05
CA LEU A 23 -9.28 2.37 -1.23
C LEU A 23 -10.09 1.07 -1.11
N ARG A 24 -11.08 0.89 -1.98
CA ARG A 24 -11.91 -0.33 -2.06
C ARG A 24 -11.78 -0.94 -3.45
N ARG A 25 -10.64 -1.56 -3.73
CA ARG A 25 -10.35 -2.15 -5.04
C ARG A 25 -9.36 -3.29 -4.88
N GLY A 26 -9.53 -4.31 -5.70
CA GLY A 26 -8.69 -5.50 -5.73
C GLY A 26 -7.19 -5.26 -5.83
N GLY A 27 -6.76 -4.19 -6.49
CA GLY A 27 -5.37 -3.78 -6.54
C GLY A 27 -5.20 -2.38 -7.13
N VAL A 28 -4.27 -1.62 -6.55
CA VAL A 28 -3.95 -0.24 -6.91
C VAL A 28 -2.45 -0.03 -6.75
N ALA A 29 -1.84 0.66 -7.69
CA ALA A 29 -0.49 1.18 -7.59
C ALA A 29 -0.54 2.70 -7.76
N ILE A 30 -0.10 3.44 -6.75
CA ILE A 30 -0.03 4.90 -6.75
C ILE A 30 1.44 5.26 -6.80
N ARG A 31 1.91 5.79 -7.94
CA ARG A 31 3.32 6.20 -8.11
C ARG A 31 3.65 7.48 -7.35
N ASP A 32 2.65 8.31 -7.12
CA ASP A 32 2.81 9.56 -6.41
C ASP A 32 1.61 9.81 -5.49
N ALA A 33 1.85 9.80 -4.18
CA ALA A 33 0.81 10.02 -3.17
C ALA A 33 0.30 11.48 -3.15
N ARG A 34 0.97 12.42 -3.84
CA ARG A 34 0.47 13.79 -4.04
C ARG A 34 -0.83 13.79 -4.83
N ALA A 35 -1.06 12.78 -5.67
CA ALA A 35 -2.32 12.57 -6.37
C ALA A 35 -3.53 12.37 -5.45
N LEU A 36 -3.28 11.91 -4.23
CA LEU A 36 -4.28 11.73 -3.19
C LEU A 36 -4.27 12.90 -2.19
N GLY A 37 -3.36 13.86 -2.37
CA GLY A 37 -3.01 14.86 -1.38
C GLY A 37 -2.54 14.25 -0.06
N PHE A 38 -1.99 13.03 -0.05
CA PHE A 38 -1.70 12.24 1.16
C PHE A 38 -0.21 11.84 1.24
N ASN A 39 0.63 12.56 0.51
CA ASN A 39 2.07 12.33 0.48
C ASN A 39 2.72 12.69 1.81
N GLY A 40 3.49 11.76 2.37
CA GLY A 40 4.20 11.97 3.62
C GLY A 40 3.28 12.19 4.81
N GLN A 41 2.08 11.59 4.80
CA GLN A 41 1.10 11.74 5.90
C GLN A 41 0.76 10.42 6.57
N LEU A 42 1.14 9.26 6.02
CA LEU A 42 0.66 7.98 6.54
C LEU A 42 1.34 7.62 7.87
N SER A 43 0.55 7.45 8.93
CA SER A 43 1.04 7.01 10.25
C SER A 43 0.35 5.75 10.78
N SER A 44 -0.85 5.42 10.30
CA SER A 44 -1.50 4.15 10.63
C SER A 44 -2.40 3.63 9.50
N PHE A 45 -2.66 2.32 9.47
CA PHE A 45 -3.52 1.75 8.41
C PHE A 45 -4.23 0.46 8.84
N ARG A 46 -5.35 0.18 8.15
CA ARG A 46 -6.04 -1.12 8.18
C ARG A 46 -6.05 -1.72 6.78
N LEU A 47 -5.49 -2.91 6.66
CA LEU A 47 -5.42 -3.67 5.43
C LEU A 47 -6.26 -4.94 5.55
N ARG A 48 -7.21 -5.11 4.63
CA ARG A 48 -8.09 -6.27 4.63
C ARG A 48 -8.37 -6.75 3.22
N ASN A 49 -8.31 -8.06 3.00
CA ASN A 49 -9.05 -8.72 1.93
C ASN A 49 -10.26 -9.41 2.55
N VAL A 50 -11.45 -9.08 2.07
CA VAL A 50 -12.69 -9.63 2.66
C VAL A 50 -13.02 -11.02 2.14
N VAL A 51 -12.49 -11.40 0.98
CA VAL A 51 -12.72 -12.71 0.37
C VAL A 51 -11.76 -13.75 0.95
N ASN A 52 -10.48 -13.40 1.11
CA ASN A 52 -9.50 -14.28 1.72
C ASN A 52 -8.44 -13.47 2.47
N SER A 53 -8.43 -13.59 3.80
CA SER A 53 -7.55 -12.83 4.69
C SER A 53 -6.06 -13.06 4.49
N ARG A 54 -5.66 -14.14 3.80
CA ARG A 54 -4.24 -14.45 3.51
C ARG A 54 -3.77 -13.86 2.18
N LEU A 55 -4.69 -13.40 1.33
CA LEU A 55 -4.42 -12.97 -0.04
C LEU A 55 -4.45 -11.45 -0.18
N VAL A 56 -3.54 -10.77 0.51
CA VAL A 56 -3.31 -9.34 0.31
C VAL A 56 -1.85 -9.01 0.58
N THR A 57 -1.29 -8.10 -0.21
CA THR A 57 0.02 -7.52 0.01
C THR A 57 -0.05 -6.02 -0.16
N LEU A 58 0.53 -5.29 0.78
CA LEU A 58 0.75 -3.84 0.71
C LEU A 58 2.25 -3.59 0.73
N LEU A 59 2.73 -2.83 -0.24
CA LEU A 59 4.08 -2.30 -0.32
C LEU A 59 3.99 -0.79 -0.14
N LEU A 60 4.68 -0.26 0.87
CA LEU A 60 4.84 1.18 1.09
C LEU A 60 6.24 1.60 0.69
N PHE A 61 6.37 2.73 0.00
CA PHE A 61 7.64 3.27 -0.45
C PHE A 61 7.80 4.70 0.05
N SER A 62 9.01 5.02 0.53
CA SER A 62 9.29 6.33 1.12
C SER A 62 9.53 7.45 0.09
N ARG A 63 9.67 7.09 -1.20
CA ARG A 63 9.79 8.03 -2.31
C ARG A 63 8.75 7.70 -3.38
N THR A 64 8.52 8.63 -4.29
CA THR A 64 7.69 8.42 -5.48
C THR A 64 8.29 7.34 -6.39
N ASP A 65 7.52 6.87 -7.36
CA ASP A 65 7.91 5.83 -8.33
C ASP A 65 8.40 4.52 -7.72
N PHE A 66 7.85 4.13 -6.57
CA PHE A 66 8.21 2.89 -5.86
C PHE A 66 9.70 2.83 -5.47
N ARG A 67 10.26 3.97 -5.05
CA ARG A 67 11.68 4.10 -4.66
C ARG A 67 11.86 4.27 -3.15
N GLY A 68 13.12 4.22 -2.73
CA GLY A 68 13.54 4.45 -1.34
C GLY A 68 13.28 3.25 -0.44
N THR A 69 13.25 3.50 0.88
CA THR A 69 12.91 2.50 1.89
C THR A 69 11.52 1.93 1.63
N MET A 70 11.44 0.59 1.58
CA MET A 70 10.21 -0.15 1.36
C MET A 70 9.78 -0.89 2.63
N ARG A 71 8.49 -0.84 2.96
CA ARG A 71 7.86 -1.73 3.94
C ARG A 71 6.86 -2.66 3.28
N VAL A 72 6.83 -3.90 3.75
CA VAL A 72 6.01 -4.97 3.18
C VAL A 72 5.06 -5.48 4.26
N PHE A 73 3.77 -5.49 3.96
CA PHE A 73 2.75 -6.08 4.82
C PHE A 73 1.96 -7.12 4.03
N ARG A 74 1.72 -8.27 4.65
CA ARG A 74 1.06 -9.42 4.01
C ARG A 74 -0.06 -9.94 4.89
N GLY A 75 -1.17 -10.32 4.24
CA GLY A 75 -2.38 -10.73 4.92
C GLY A 75 -3.11 -9.55 5.56
N ASN A 76 -4.26 -9.83 6.18
CA ASN A 76 -4.98 -8.82 6.92
C ASN A 76 -4.11 -8.32 8.07
N THR A 77 -3.95 -7.01 8.17
CA THR A 77 -3.07 -6.39 9.16
C THR A 77 -3.62 -5.03 9.52
N ASN A 78 -3.64 -4.75 10.83
CA ASN A 78 -3.91 -3.42 11.35
C ASN A 78 -2.62 -2.94 12.01
N VAL A 79 -2.10 -1.80 11.55
CA VAL A 79 -0.91 -1.17 12.12
C VAL A 79 -1.36 0.14 12.71
N ALA A 80 -1.38 0.21 14.04
CA ALA A 80 -1.79 1.40 14.79
C ALA A 80 -0.71 2.48 14.78
N ASP A 81 0.56 2.13 14.58
CA ASP A 81 1.67 3.07 14.50
C ASP A 81 2.76 2.49 13.58
N LEU A 82 3.18 3.25 12.56
CA LEU A 82 4.27 2.88 11.65
C LEU A 82 5.66 3.17 12.24
N ALA A 83 5.71 3.75 13.44
CA ALA A 83 6.90 4.09 14.21
C ALA A 83 7.87 4.96 13.41
N ASP A 84 9.09 4.48 13.19
CA ASP A 84 10.11 5.18 12.38
C ASP A 84 9.68 5.39 10.91
N TYR A 85 8.55 4.84 10.46
CA TYR A 85 8.03 5.04 9.11
C TYR A 85 6.83 5.99 9.02
N ASN A 86 6.38 6.56 10.15
CA ASN A 86 5.36 7.61 10.14
C ASN A 86 5.76 8.75 9.19
N ASP A 87 4.78 9.26 8.43
CA ASP A 87 4.94 10.39 7.51
C ASP A 87 5.95 10.19 6.37
N ARG A 88 6.38 8.95 6.11
CA ARG A 88 7.37 8.66 5.05
C ARG A 88 6.76 8.23 3.72
N MET A 89 5.55 7.67 3.73
CA MET A 89 4.96 7.07 2.53
C MET A 89 4.74 8.12 1.43
N SER A 90 5.34 7.89 0.26
CA SER A 90 5.21 8.75 -0.93
C SER A 90 4.73 8.01 -2.18
N SER A 91 4.78 6.67 -2.17
CA SER A 91 4.11 5.82 -3.17
C SER A 91 3.75 4.47 -2.56
N LEU A 92 2.80 3.77 -3.17
CA LEU A 92 2.35 2.47 -2.65
C LEU A 92 1.83 1.53 -3.73
N ILE A 93 1.89 0.25 -3.43
CA ILE A 93 1.26 -0.82 -4.22
C ILE A 93 0.45 -1.69 -3.26
N VAL A 94 -0.83 -1.85 -3.53
CA VAL A 94 -1.70 -2.81 -2.83
C VAL A 94 -2.29 -3.79 -3.82
N VAL A 95 -2.25 -5.08 -3.51
CA VAL A 95 -2.78 -6.16 -4.36
C VAL A 95 -3.50 -7.22 -3.54
N GLY A 96 -4.61 -7.75 -4.07
CA GLY A 96 -5.40 -8.83 -3.48
C GLY A 96 -4.86 -10.22 -3.80
N ARG A 97 -3.54 -10.37 -3.64
CA ARG A 97 -2.80 -11.63 -3.67
C ARG A 97 -1.57 -11.52 -2.79
N ARG A 98 -1.00 -12.67 -2.41
CA ARG A 98 0.26 -12.72 -1.67
C ARG A 98 1.43 -12.65 -2.67
N LEU A 99 2.23 -11.59 -2.62
CA LEU A 99 3.45 -11.50 -3.43
C LEU A 99 4.59 -12.28 -2.78
N THR A 100 5.33 -13.03 -3.58
CA THR A 100 6.56 -13.73 -3.17
C THR A 100 7.72 -12.73 -2.98
N ASP A 101 8.76 -13.12 -2.27
CA ASP A 101 9.93 -12.26 -2.09
C ASP A 101 10.62 -11.94 -3.43
N ALA A 102 10.69 -12.93 -4.35
CA ALA A 102 11.19 -12.71 -5.71
C ALA A 102 10.36 -11.66 -6.48
N GLN A 103 9.03 -11.71 -6.38
CA GLN A 103 8.16 -10.70 -7.01
C GLN A 103 8.36 -9.31 -6.41
N ILE A 104 8.52 -9.24 -5.09
CA ILE A 104 8.80 -7.97 -4.41
C ILE A 104 10.16 -7.41 -4.83
N GLU A 105 11.17 -8.26 -5.01
CA GLU A 105 12.49 -7.84 -5.48
C GLU A 105 12.46 -7.40 -6.95
N THR A 106 11.68 -8.06 -7.80
CA THR A 106 11.42 -7.56 -9.16
C THR A 106 10.78 -6.16 -9.12
N ILE A 107 9.80 -5.91 -8.26
CA ILE A 107 9.19 -4.58 -8.14
C ILE A 107 10.21 -3.56 -7.65
N ARG A 108 11.02 -3.89 -6.64
CA ARG A 108 12.07 -3.02 -6.09
C ARG A 108 13.09 -2.62 -7.15
N SER A 109 13.55 -3.58 -7.95
CA SER A 109 14.58 -3.35 -8.99
C SER A 109 14.03 -2.65 -10.23
N THR A 110 12.85 -3.07 -10.72
CA THR A 110 12.29 -2.58 -11.99
C THR A 110 11.37 -1.37 -11.84
N ARG A 111 10.81 -1.15 -10.65
CA ARG A 111 9.77 -0.12 -10.38
C ARG A 111 8.51 -0.32 -11.23
N VAL A 112 8.29 -1.55 -11.72
CA VAL A 112 7.12 -1.95 -12.47
C VAL A 112 6.15 -2.62 -11.50
N PRO A 113 4.93 -2.08 -11.32
CA PRO A 113 3.96 -2.68 -10.43
C PRO A 113 3.36 -3.96 -11.04
N PRO A 114 2.74 -4.83 -10.23
CA PRO A 114 2.13 -6.04 -10.75
C PRO A 114 1.06 -5.76 -11.82
N GLN A 115 0.92 -6.66 -12.80
CA GLN A 115 -0.13 -6.56 -13.81
C GLN A 115 -1.55 -6.72 -13.23
N ASN A 116 -2.57 -6.31 -14.00
CA ASN A 116 -3.99 -6.41 -13.66
C ASN A 116 -4.39 -5.65 -12.40
N ILE A 117 -3.86 -4.44 -12.24
CA ILE A 117 -4.22 -3.50 -11.18
C ILE A 117 -4.37 -2.08 -11.76
N LEU A 118 -5.11 -1.24 -11.05
CA LEU A 118 -5.23 0.17 -11.40
C LEU A 118 -3.89 0.88 -11.12
N GLN A 119 -3.38 1.65 -12.09
CA GLN A 119 -2.22 2.51 -11.89
C GLN A 119 -2.66 3.97 -11.85
N ILE A 120 -2.21 4.69 -10.83
CA ILE A 120 -2.37 6.13 -10.70
C ILE A 120 -0.99 6.76 -10.87
N LEU A 121 -0.84 7.49 -11.98
CA LEU A 121 0.36 8.17 -12.42
C LEU A 121 0.07 9.66 -12.29
N GLN A 122 0.74 10.37 -11.40
CA GLN A 122 0.77 11.84 -11.41
C GLN A 122 2.22 12.29 -11.40
#